data_AF-A0A6L3SZT1-F1
#
_entry.id   AF-A0A6L3SZT1-F1
#
_cell.length_a   1.000
_cell.length_b   1.000
_cell.length_c   1.000
_cell.angle_alpha   90.00
_cell.angle_beta   90.00
_cell.angle_gamma   90.00
#
_symmetry.space_group_name_H-M   'P 1'
#
loop_
_entity.id
_entity.type
_entity.pdbx_description
1 polymer ?
#
loop_
_entity_poly.entity_id
_entity_poly.type
_entity_poly.pdbx_seq_one_letter_code
_entity_poly.pdbx_strand_id
1 'polypeptide(L)'
;MRSVLSRSGTSRALPAALAAAAVLTALASPAEARRRHAHGPARGGGYNPPYAAMVVDVKTGKTLHAVNEDSLRHPASITKVMTLYMLFEQMEKGRFALDSELTISAHAAAQSPSKLGLRPGSTIEVEDAIKAIVTKSANDVACAIGENIAGSEERFAQLMTAKAHALGMSRTNYANASGLPDADQVTTARDLTILARAIQDRFPRYYRYFQTRSFAFRGRVIGNHNHLLGRVEGVDGIKTGYTRDSGFNLMTAARSDDRQIVAIVLGGKSGASRDRIMADLVRASLPRAYAGARQAPPATEIAERTRPAVVADAVSRTRTQVASAEDDEIETTASTDRNQPLDITPNRATTTPGSAGMGWKSGPQALPKAAQAYAGSGSAQAPFPGSAKSEARLASVDGGQARAETPKALSGPRVVPTPWVIQLGAMDDEDKAKSMLSEARSRSGSALAKAAPYTVKVEHGGATLFRARFSGFSEQDSAQDACKALKRSGFNCFATRS
;
A
#
# COMPACT_ATOMS: atom_id res chain seq x y z
N MET A 1 14.99 -4.80 -93.00
CA MET A 1 14.17 -3.94 -93.88
C MET A 1 13.93 -2.58 -93.18
N ARG A 2 13.27 -1.63 -93.86
CA ARG A 2 12.93 -0.25 -93.41
C ARG A 2 12.17 -0.25 -92.06
N SER A 3 12.09 0.81 -91.25
CA SER A 3 12.22 2.27 -91.50
C SER A 3 12.77 3.01 -90.25
N VAL A 4 13.74 3.93 -90.36
CA VAL A 4 13.60 5.42 -90.52
C VAL A 4 13.36 6.21 -89.21
N LEU A 5 14.14 7.29 -89.03
CA LEU A 5 14.07 8.26 -87.92
C LEU A 5 13.19 9.48 -88.26
N SER A 6 12.89 10.28 -87.22
CA SER A 6 13.02 11.75 -87.19
C SER A 6 11.77 12.62 -86.97
N ARG A 7 11.74 13.25 -85.79
CA ARG A 7 11.34 14.66 -85.48
C ARG A 7 10.16 15.31 -86.22
N SER A 8 9.12 15.65 -85.45
CA SER A 8 8.68 17.04 -85.16
C SER A 8 7.49 17.01 -84.16
N GLY A 9 7.26 18.02 -83.31
CA GLY A 9 8.01 19.26 -83.09
C GLY A 9 7.63 19.95 -81.76
N THR A 10 7.87 21.27 -81.73
CA THR A 10 7.38 22.32 -80.80
C THR A 10 6.07 22.04 -80.04
N SER A 11 5.81 22.55 -78.84
CA SER A 11 6.19 23.89 -78.31
C SER A 11 6.30 23.97 -76.76
N ARG A 12 6.71 25.15 -76.24
CA ARG A 12 6.82 25.44 -74.79
C ARG A 12 5.46 25.71 -74.13
N ALA A 13 5.19 25.08 -72.99
CA ALA A 13 4.31 25.62 -71.96
C ALA A 13 4.68 25.07 -70.55
N LEU A 14 4.88 25.98 -69.60
CA LEU A 14 4.89 25.80 -68.14
C LEU A 14 4.11 27.01 -67.56
N PRO A 15 3.64 26.99 -66.29
CA PRO A 15 3.78 25.95 -65.28
C PRO A 15 2.46 25.49 -64.62
N ALA A 16 2.50 24.36 -63.93
CA ALA A 16 1.64 24.05 -62.78
C ALA A 16 2.41 23.12 -61.83
N ALA A 17 2.34 23.35 -60.51
CA ALA A 17 3.15 22.63 -59.52
C ALA A 17 2.32 21.64 -58.71
N LEU A 18 2.89 20.48 -58.34
CA LEU A 18 2.46 19.72 -57.18
C LEU A 18 3.53 18.74 -56.66
N ALA A 19 3.59 18.61 -55.33
CA ALA A 19 4.19 17.53 -54.54
C ALA A 19 5.60 17.00 -54.89
N ALA A 20 6.63 17.59 -54.26
CA ALA A 20 7.83 16.85 -53.85
C ALA A 20 7.75 16.56 -52.34
N ALA A 21 7.44 15.31 -51.96
CA ALA A 21 7.32 14.91 -50.55
C ALA A 21 8.68 14.42 -50.01
N ALA A 22 9.38 15.27 -49.27
CA ALA A 22 10.66 14.91 -48.65
C ALA A 22 10.44 14.02 -47.41
N VAL A 23 11.10 12.86 -47.37
CA VAL A 23 11.08 11.96 -46.21
C VAL A 23 12.00 12.51 -45.11
N LEU A 24 11.39 13.02 -44.04
CA LEU A 24 12.09 13.50 -42.85
C LEU A 24 11.89 12.52 -41.68
N THR A 25 12.82 11.57 -41.53
CA THR A 25 12.86 10.64 -40.40
C THR A 25 13.28 11.37 -39.12
N ALA A 26 12.31 11.81 -38.32
CA ALA A 26 12.57 12.47 -37.05
C ALA A 26 13.15 11.50 -36.01
N LEU A 27 14.44 11.64 -35.69
CA LEU A 27 15.11 10.93 -34.60
C LEU A 27 14.63 11.47 -33.23
N ALA A 28 13.50 10.97 -32.75
CA ALA A 28 12.99 11.30 -31.43
C ALA A 28 13.88 10.65 -30.34
N SER A 29 14.60 11.47 -29.58
CA SER A 29 15.38 11.02 -28.41
C SER A 29 14.49 10.33 -27.37
N PRO A 30 14.94 9.25 -26.69
CA PRO A 30 14.13 8.53 -25.71
C PRO A 30 13.68 9.38 -24.49
N ALA A 31 14.27 10.56 -24.28
CA ALA A 31 13.78 11.55 -23.32
C ALA A 31 12.38 12.12 -23.70
N GLU A 32 12.11 12.27 -24.99
CA GLU A 32 10.87 12.85 -25.52
C GLU A 32 9.68 11.90 -25.35
N ALA A 33 9.92 10.60 -25.53
CA ALA A 33 8.93 9.55 -25.32
C ALA A 33 8.42 9.50 -23.87
N ARG A 34 9.32 9.72 -22.89
CA ARG A 34 8.95 9.77 -21.46
C ARG A 34 8.03 10.95 -21.12
N ARG A 35 8.22 12.12 -21.76
CA ARG A 35 7.34 13.29 -21.52
C ARG A 35 5.90 13.05 -21.97
N ARG A 36 5.68 12.28 -23.05
CA ARG A 36 4.33 12.06 -23.61
C ARG A 36 3.42 11.15 -22.77
N HIS A 37 3.98 10.40 -21.81
CA HIS A 37 3.18 9.61 -20.86
C HIS A 37 2.84 10.35 -19.55
N ALA A 38 3.44 11.52 -19.30
CA ALA A 38 3.34 12.23 -18.02
C ALA A 38 2.05 13.04 -17.80
N HIS A 39 1.18 13.18 -18.81
CA HIS A 39 -0.03 14.03 -18.77
C HIS A 39 -1.32 13.29 -19.16
N GLY A 40 -1.60 12.18 -18.48
CA GLY A 40 -2.98 11.73 -18.33
C GLY A 40 -3.76 12.73 -17.45
N PRO A 41 -5.05 13.01 -17.71
CA PRO A 41 -5.81 13.99 -16.93
C PRO A 41 -5.92 13.52 -15.47
N ALA A 42 -5.50 14.38 -14.54
CA ALA A 42 -5.57 14.13 -13.11
C ALA A 42 -7.04 13.97 -12.66
N ARG A 43 -7.52 12.73 -12.60
CA ARG A 43 -8.91 12.42 -12.24
C ARG A 43 -9.16 12.79 -10.77
N GLY A 44 -9.83 13.91 -10.56
CA GLY A 44 -10.34 14.40 -9.27
C GLY A 44 -11.46 13.54 -8.65
N GLY A 45 -11.38 12.21 -8.77
CA GLY A 45 -12.25 11.25 -8.09
C GLY A 45 -11.49 10.51 -7.00
N GLY A 46 -12.16 10.21 -5.88
CA GLY A 46 -11.61 9.30 -4.87
C GLY A 46 -11.50 7.86 -5.41
N TYR A 47 -10.62 7.05 -4.82
CA TYR A 47 -10.49 5.64 -5.18
C TYR A 47 -11.84 4.91 -5.02
N ASN A 48 -12.42 4.48 -6.13
CA ASN A 48 -13.66 3.68 -6.18
C ASN A 48 -13.73 2.67 -7.36
N PRO A 49 -12.63 2.02 -7.82
CA PRO A 49 -12.78 0.81 -8.61
C PRO A 49 -13.35 -0.33 -7.72
N PRO A 50 -13.89 -1.41 -8.31
CA PRO A 50 -14.25 -2.60 -7.56
C PRO A 50 -13.07 -3.14 -6.74
N TYR A 51 -13.36 -3.68 -5.56
CA TYR A 51 -12.33 -4.31 -4.72
C TYR A 51 -11.69 -5.49 -5.45
N ALA A 52 -10.44 -5.78 -5.13
CA ALA A 52 -9.77 -7.01 -5.55
C ALA A 52 -9.58 -7.91 -4.33
N ALA A 53 -9.78 -9.22 -4.50
CA ALA A 53 -9.57 -10.19 -3.44
C ALA A 53 -9.08 -11.52 -3.99
N MET A 54 -8.31 -12.24 -3.19
CA MET A 54 -7.90 -13.60 -3.48
C MET A 54 -7.72 -14.38 -2.18
N VAL A 55 -8.13 -15.65 -2.18
CA VAL A 55 -7.87 -16.59 -1.08
C VAL A 55 -7.16 -17.81 -1.65
N VAL A 56 -6.04 -18.18 -1.05
CA VAL A 56 -5.18 -19.29 -1.45
C VAL A 56 -4.97 -20.23 -0.28
N ASP A 57 -5.16 -21.52 -0.52
CA ASP A 57 -4.73 -22.61 0.34
C ASP A 57 -3.19 -22.63 0.42
N VAL A 58 -2.61 -22.50 1.62
CA VAL A 58 -1.15 -22.44 1.78
C VAL A 58 -0.49 -23.78 1.46
N LYS A 59 -1.14 -24.90 1.82
CA LYS A 59 -0.63 -26.27 1.69
C LYS A 59 -0.67 -26.80 0.27
N THR A 60 -1.68 -26.44 -0.52
CA THR A 60 -1.85 -26.90 -1.91
C THR A 60 -1.58 -25.81 -2.96
N GLY A 61 -1.47 -24.54 -2.55
CA GLY A 61 -1.35 -23.41 -3.47
C GLY A 61 -2.64 -23.10 -4.26
N LYS A 62 -3.73 -23.84 -4.01
CA LYS A 62 -4.98 -23.74 -4.76
C LYS A 62 -5.76 -22.46 -4.42
N THR A 63 -6.22 -21.76 -5.44
CA THR A 63 -7.19 -20.67 -5.30
C THR A 63 -8.52 -21.19 -4.77
N LEU A 64 -8.98 -20.68 -3.63
CA LEU A 64 -10.27 -21.00 -3.01
C LEU A 64 -11.37 -19.96 -3.32
N HIS A 65 -10.93 -18.73 -3.63
CA HIS A 65 -11.74 -17.58 -4.07
C HIS A 65 -10.84 -16.58 -4.81
N ALA A 66 -11.37 -15.90 -5.84
CA ALA A 66 -10.71 -14.80 -6.52
C ALA A 66 -11.72 -13.83 -7.13
N VAL A 67 -11.43 -12.52 -7.05
CA VAL A 67 -12.19 -11.41 -7.65
C VAL A 67 -11.20 -10.32 -8.05
N ASN A 68 -11.16 -9.95 -9.33
CA ASN A 68 -10.29 -8.90 -9.87
C ASN A 68 -8.79 -9.06 -9.50
N GLU A 69 -8.32 -10.29 -9.28
CA GLU A 69 -7.12 -10.56 -8.49
C GLU A 69 -5.81 -10.09 -9.13
N ASP A 70 -5.75 -10.01 -10.47
CA ASP A 70 -4.63 -9.49 -11.25
C ASP A 70 -4.73 -7.98 -11.54
N SER A 71 -5.78 -7.31 -11.07
CA SER A 71 -5.90 -5.86 -11.24
C SER A 71 -4.79 -5.13 -10.50
N LEU A 72 -4.16 -4.16 -11.16
CA LEU A 72 -3.18 -3.30 -10.50
C LEU A 72 -3.85 -2.44 -9.42
N ARG A 73 -3.21 -2.37 -8.25
CA ARG A 73 -3.69 -1.72 -7.03
C ARG A 73 -2.51 -1.13 -6.27
N HIS A 74 -2.66 0.04 -5.69
CA HIS A 74 -1.66 0.56 -4.74
C HIS A 74 -1.70 -0.29 -3.45
N PRO A 75 -0.58 -0.88 -2.99
CA PRO A 75 -0.53 -1.73 -1.80
C PRO A 75 -0.83 -0.97 -0.50
N ALA A 76 -0.53 0.33 -0.47
CA ALA A 76 -0.35 1.10 0.76
C ALA A 76 0.60 0.37 1.73
N SER A 77 0.41 0.53 3.05
CA SER A 77 1.28 -0.08 4.07
C SER A 77 1.32 -1.62 4.12
N ILE A 78 0.74 -2.35 3.16
CA ILE A 78 1.08 -3.78 2.93
C ILE A 78 2.50 -3.92 2.36
N THR A 79 3.03 -2.91 1.65
CA THR A 79 4.45 -2.84 1.21
C THR A 79 5.45 -3.24 2.30
N LYS A 80 5.18 -2.84 3.55
CA LYS A 80 6.03 -3.14 4.71
C LYS A 80 6.25 -4.63 5.00
N VAL A 81 5.43 -5.53 4.42
CA VAL A 81 5.66 -6.99 4.51
C VAL A 81 6.89 -7.40 3.68
N MET A 82 7.13 -6.78 2.53
CA MET A 82 8.37 -6.97 1.75
C MET A 82 9.57 -6.36 2.50
N THR A 83 9.39 -5.20 3.12
CA THR A 83 10.42 -4.54 3.95
C THR A 83 10.85 -5.44 5.11
N LEU A 84 9.91 -6.13 5.77
CA LEU A 84 10.23 -7.15 6.78
C LEU A 84 10.83 -8.43 6.18
N TYR A 85 10.35 -8.91 5.02
CA TYR A 85 10.96 -10.06 4.34
C TYR A 85 12.47 -9.84 4.09
N MET A 86 12.83 -8.67 3.56
CA MET A 86 14.23 -8.33 3.26
C MET A 86 15.07 -8.05 4.51
N LEU A 87 14.47 -7.56 5.61
CA LEU A 87 15.13 -7.46 6.91
C LEU A 87 15.40 -8.86 7.48
N PHE A 88 14.41 -9.76 7.46
CA PHE A 88 14.56 -11.15 7.90
C PHE A 88 15.62 -11.89 7.06
N GLU A 89 15.75 -11.60 5.77
CA GLU A 89 16.89 -12.08 4.95
C GLU A 89 18.25 -11.58 5.44
N GLN A 90 18.37 -10.32 5.88
CA GLN A 90 19.65 -9.84 6.42
C GLN A 90 19.97 -10.49 7.77
N MET A 91 18.94 -10.79 8.58
CA MET A 91 19.07 -11.49 9.86
C MET A 91 19.46 -12.97 9.68
N GLU A 92 18.84 -13.65 8.72
CA GLU A 92 19.21 -15.01 8.28
C GLU A 92 20.67 -15.06 7.79
N LYS A 93 21.16 -13.99 7.17
CA LYS A 93 22.55 -13.82 6.71
C LYS A 93 23.50 -13.29 7.79
N GLY A 94 23.06 -13.19 9.05
CA GLY A 94 23.89 -12.75 10.18
C GLY A 94 24.33 -11.27 10.15
N ARG A 95 23.77 -10.44 9.26
CA ARG A 95 24.13 -9.02 9.11
C ARG A 95 23.45 -8.12 10.15
N PHE A 96 22.32 -8.57 10.69
CA PHE A 96 21.61 -7.93 11.80
C PHE A 96 21.14 -8.99 12.79
N ALA A 97 21.35 -8.75 14.08
CA ALA A 97 20.69 -9.46 15.16
C ALA A 97 19.47 -8.64 15.66
N LEU A 98 18.75 -9.14 16.67
CA LEU A 98 17.54 -8.49 17.19
C LEU A 98 17.82 -7.19 17.97
N ASP A 99 19.00 -7.13 18.57
CA ASP A 99 19.61 -6.06 19.36
C ASP A 99 20.48 -5.11 18.51
N SER A 100 20.64 -5.37 17.21
CA SER A 100 21.37 -4.46 16.31
C SER A 100 20.63 -3.13 16.15
N GLU A 101 21.36 -2.02 16.23
CA GLU A 101 20.79 -0.68 16.08
C GLU A 101 20.67 -0.26 14.60
N LEU A 102 19.49 0.23 14.22
CA LEU A 102 19.23 0.89 12.94
C LEU A 102 19.27 2.41 13.12
N THR A 103 20.07 3.10 12.29
CA THR A 103 20.20 4.56 12.33
C THR A 103 19.00 5.23 11.65
N ILE A 104 18.43 6.26 12.29
CA ILE A 104 17.34 7.06 11.72
C ILE A 104 17.93 8.28 10.99
N SER A 105 17.80 8.31 9.66
CA SER A 105 18.17 9.48 8.86
C SER A 105 17.19 10.65 9.02
N ALA A 106 17.52 11.82 8.49
CA ALA A 106 16.58 12.94 8.40
C ALA A 106 15.40 12.64 7.45
N HIS A 107 15.62 11.86 6.39
CA HIS A 107 14.58 11.45 5.44
C HIS A 107 13.62 10.43 6.08
N ALA A 108 14.14 9.42 6.78
CA ALA A 108 13.33 8.51 7.61
C ALA A 108 12.54 9.28 8.68
N ALA A 109 13.19 10.17 9.44
CA ALA A 109 12.54 10.99 10.45
C ALA A 109 11.43 11.90 9.89
N ALA A 110 11.46 12.28 8.60
CA ALA A 110 10.41 13.06 7.96
C ALA A 110 9.13 12.23 7.71
N GLN A 111 9.25 10.93 7.43
CA GLN A 111 8.13 10.11 6.95
C GLN A 111 6.91 10.10 7.88
N SER A 112 5.73 10.28 7.31
CA SER A 112 4.48 10.63 7.99
C SER A 112 3.28 9.96 7.29
N PRO A 113 2.07 9.86 7.87
CA PRO A 113 1.65 10.28 9.20
C PRO A 113 1.77 9.20 10.28
N SER A 114 1.74 7.90 9.94
CA SER A 114 1.96 6.85 10.94
C SER A 114 3.45 6.66 11.14
N LYS A 115 3.98 7.10 12.28
CA LYS A 115 5.42 7.11 12.60
C LYS A 115 5.65 6.94 14.10
N LEU A 116 6.81 6.45 14.53
CA LEU A 116 7.17 6.48 15.95
C LEU A 116 7.47 7.90 16.43
N GLY A 117 8.11 8.71 15.57
CA GLY A 117 8.59 10.06 15.90
C GLY A 117 10.02 10.06 16.44
N LEU A 118 10.89 9.21 15.87
CA LEU A 118 12.30 9.18 16.20
C LEU A 118 13.03 10.42 15.67
N ARG A 119 14.16 10.79 16.29
CA ARG A 119 14.96 11.96 15.88
C ARG A 119 16.00 11.55 14.83
N PRO A 120 16.36 12.43 13.87
CA PRO A 120 17.54 12.21 13.03
C PRO A 120 18.77 11.95 13.89
N GLY A 121 19.62 10.99 13.50
CA GLY A 121 20.81 10.60 14.23
C GLY A 121 20.56 9.79 15.52
N SER A 122 19.30 9.52 15.89
CA SER A 122 18.98 8.52 16.93
C SER A 122 18.78 7.13 16.31
N THR A 123 18.79 6.10 17.15
CA THR A 123 18.70 4.70 16.74
C THR A 123 17.45 3.99 17.27
N ILE A 124 17.19 2.80 16.73
CA ILE A 124 16.19 1.83 17.20
C ILE A 124 16.72 0.40 17.00
N GLU A 125 16.54 -0.46 18.00
CA GLU A 125 16.85 -1.90 17.89
C GLU A 125 15.99 -2.58 16.81
N VAL A 126 16.55 -3.56 16.10
CA VAL A 126 15.85 -4.35 15.07
C VAL A 126 14.56 -4.99 15.58
N GLU A 127 14.50 -5.53 16.82
CA GLU A 127 13.25 -6.11 17.33
C GLU A 127 12.17 -5.04 17.51
N ASP A 128 12.51 -3.88 18.08
CA ASP A 128 11.58 -2.76 18.26
C ASP A 128 11.17 -2.13 16.92
N ALA A 129 12.05 -2.14 15.92
CA ALA A 129 11.71 -1.80 14.55
C ALA A 129 10.67 -2.77 13.98
N ILE A 130 10.87 -4.09 14.11
CA ILE A 130 9.90 -5.11 13.68
C ILE A 130 8.54 -4.91 14.40
N LYS A 131 8.54 -4.76 15.74
CA LYS A 131 7.34 -4.50 16.55
C LYS A 131 6.60 -3.23 16.09
N ALA A 132 7.33 -2.16 15.73
CA ALA A 132 6.76 -0.91 15.24
C ALA A 132 6.12 -1.02 13.84
N ILE A 133 6.68 -1.86 12.97
CA ILE A 133 6.13 -2.15 11.63
C ILE A 133 4.83 -2.94 11.75
N VAL A 134 4.81 -4.02 12.54
CA VAL A 134 3.64 -4.91 12.64
C VAL A 134 2.48 -4.25 13.41
N THR A 135 2.77 -3.53 14.50
CA THR A 135 1.72 -2.85 15.30
C THR A 135 1.33 -1.49 14.73
N LYS A 136 2.24 -0.52 14.75
CA LYS A 136 1.95 0.88 14.37
C LYS A 136 1.90 1.10 12.87
N SER A 137 2.50 0.22 12.07
CA SER A 137 2.73 0.47 10.65
C SER A 137 3.59 1.72 10.40
N ALA A 138 4.64 1.89 11.21
CA ALA A 138 5.50 3.08 11.23
C ALA A 138 6.25 3.30 9.89
N ASN A 139 6.11 4.49 9.30
CA ASN A 139 6.73 4.87 8.03
C ASN A 139 8.19 5.28 8.20
N ASP A 140 8.52 5.97 9.30
CA ASP A 140 9.88 6.36 9.67
C ASP A 140 10.78 5.14 9.85
N VAL A 141 10.30 4.15 10.61
CA VAL A 141 10.98 2.86 10.80
C VAL A 141 11.13 2.10 9.48
N ALA A 142 10.12 2.11 8.60
CA ALA A 142 10.18 1.37 7.33
C ALA A 142 11.24 1.95 6.38
N CYS A 143 11.29 3.28 6.29
CA CYS A 143 12.30 4.01 5.54
C CYS A 143 13.71 3.73 6.09
N ALA A 144 13.88 3.84 7.42
CA ALA A 144 15.16 3.54 8.08
C ALA A 144 15.64 2.10 7.85
N ILE A 145 14.75 1.10 7.92
CA ILE A 145 15.10 -0.29 7.56
C ILE A 145 15.65 -0.35 6.13
N GLY A 146 15.02 0.34 5.18
CA GLY A 146 15.48 0.38 3.79
C GLY A 146 16.85 1.03 3.62
N GLU A 147 17.05 2.19 4.25
CA GLU A 147 18.33 2.93 4.24
C GLU A 147 19.47 2.12 4.87
N ASN A 148 19.25 1.45 6.02
CA ASN A 148 20.27 0.66 6.69
C ASN A 148 20.59 -0.65 5.93
N ILE A 149 19.69 -1.16 5.08
CA ILE A 149 19.93 -2.35 4.24
C ILE A 149 20.62 -1.98 2.91
N ALA A 150 20.30 -0.83 2.31
CA ALA A 150 20.65 -0.53 0.91
C ALA A 150 21.33 0.83 0.67
N GLY A 151 21.64 1.61 1.72
CA GLY A 151 22.22 2.95 1.65
C GLY A 151 21.22 4.07 1.34
N SER A 152 20.11 3.78 0.64
CA SER A 152 19.00 4.72 0.43
C SER A 152 17.66 3.99 0.25
N GLU A 153 16.55 4.67 0.55
CA GLU A 153 15.21 4.11 0.34
C GLU A 153 14.91 3.85 -1.15
N GLU A 154 15.42 4.68 -2.07
CA GLU A 154 15.30 4.45 -3.52
C GLU A 154 16.00 3.15 -3.94
N ARG A 155 17.25 2.95 -3.49
CA ARG A 155 17.97 1.71 -3.79
C ARG A 155 17.32 0.50 -3.14
N PHE A 156 16.74 0.66 -1.95
CA PHE A 156 15.95 -0.38 -1.31
C PHE A 156 14.70 -0.72 -2.14
N ALA A 157 13.95 0.27 -2.62
CA ALA A 157 12.76 0.04 -3.45
C ALA A 157 13.07 -0.73 -4.74
N GLN A 158 14.17 -0.40 -5.43
CA GLN A 158 14.67 -1.17 -6.57
C GLN A 158 14.94 -2.65 -6.21
N LEU A 159 15.56 -2.90 -5.05
CA LEU A 159 15.81 -4.25 -4.53
C LEU A 159 14.53 -4.98 -4.10
N MET A 160 13.52 -4.26 -3.57
CA MET A 160 12.19 -4.81 -3.26
C MET A 160 11.47 -5.27 -4.53
N THR A 161 11.52 -4.49 -5.62
CA THR A 161 10.95 -4.89 -6.92
C THR A 161 11.67 -6.12 -7.48
N ALA A 162 13.02 -6.13 -7.46
CA ALA A 162 13.78 -7.30 -7.87
C ALA A 162 13.45 -8.55 -7.03
N LYS A 163 13.28 -8.40 -5.71
CA LYS A 163 12.87 -9.48 -4.80
C LYS A 163 11.45 -9.97 -5.09
N ALA A 164 10.52 -9.07 -5.37
CA ALA A 164 9.17 -9.42 -5.82
C ALA A 164 9.22 -10.26 -7.10
N HIS A 165 9.97 -9.83 -8.11
CA HIS A 165 10.07 -10.55 -9.39
C HIS A 165 10.73 -11.92 -9.23
N ALA A 166 11.78 -12.01 -8.39
CA ALA A 166 12.41 -13.29 -8.03
C ALA A 166 11.43 -14.24 -7.30
N LEU A 167 10.54 -13.73 -6.46
CA LEU A 167 9.46 -14.52 -5.84
C LEU A 167 8.33 -14.90 -6.81
N GLY A 168 8.33 -14.38 -8.05
CA GLY A 168 7.27 -14.60 -9.05
C GLY A 168 6.14 -13.56 -9.03
N MET A 169 6.27 -12.49 -8.25
CA MET A 169 5.33 -11.36 -8.18
C MET A 169 5.54 -10.40 -9.38
N SER A 170 5.32 -10.91 -10.59
CA SER A 170 5.66 -10.23 -11.86
C SER A 170 4.82 -8.99 -12.19
N ARG A 171 3.80 -8.68 -11.39
CA ARG A 171 2.90 -7.51 -11.56
C ARG A 171 3.03 -6.52 -10.40
N THR A 172 4.13 -6.61 -9.63
CA THR A 172 4.44 -5.73 -8.51
C THR A 172 5.64 -4.84 -8.80
N ASN A 173 5.55 -3.58 -8.37
CA ASN A 173 6.65 -2.64 -8.31
C ASN A 173 6.56 -1.80 -7.03
N TYR A 174 7.68 -1.56 -6.36
CA TYR A 174 7.80 -0.73 -5.18
C TYR A 174 8.61 0.54 -5.50
N ALA A 175 8.17 1.67 -4.98
CA ALA A 175 8.86 2.97 -5.11
C ALA A 175 9.41 3.49 -3.76
N ASN A 176 8.98 2.92 -2.63
CA ASN A 176 9.46 3.26 -1.29
C ASN A 176 9.26 2.08 -0.32
N ALA A 177 9.98 2.08 0.80
CA ALA A 177 9.96 0.99 1.79
C ALA A 177 8.68 0.97 2.65
N SER A 178 7.89 2.04 2.61
CA SER A 178 6.78 2.27 3.53
C SER A 178 5.39 1.99 2.94
N GLY A 179 5.22 2.02 1.61
CA GLY A 179 3.89 2.01 1.01
C GLY A 179 3.19 3.37 1.10
N LEU A 180 3.95 4.46 1.03
CA LEU A 180 3.42 5.82 0.88
C LEU A 180 2.98 6.09 -0.56
N PRO A 181 2.03 7.02 -0.79
CA PRO A 181 1.48 7.30 -2.11
C PRO A 181 2.57 7.59 -3.14
N ASP A 182 2.56 6.80 -4.21
CA ASP A 182 3.43 6.91 -5.37
C ASP A 182 2.71 6.25 -6.55
N ALA A 183 2.86 6.81 -7.76
CA ALA A 183 2.13 6.35 -8.94
C ALA A 183 2.65 5.00 -9.47
N ASP A 184 3.95 4.75 -9.39
CA ASP A 184 4.59 3.52 -9.87
C ASP A 184 4.55 2.39 -8.84
N GLN A 185 4.23 2.69 -7.57
CA GLN A 185 4.05 1.69 -6.53
C GLN A 185 2.72 0.93 -6.67
N VAL A 186 2.75 -0.22 -7.33
CA VAL A 186 1.60 -1.07 -7.64
C VAL A 186 1.85 -2.55 -7.31
N THR A 187 0.78 -3.30 -7.08
CA THR A 187 0.78 -4.75 -6.90
C THR A 187 -0.57 -5.33 -7.35
N THR A 188 -0.74 -6.64 -7.23
CA THR A 188 -2.01 -7.34 -7.45
C THR A 188 -2.44 -8.08 -6.16
N ALA A 189 -3.67 -8.60 -6.11
CA ALA A 189 -4.03 -9.50 -5.01
C ALA A 189 -3.30 -10.86 -5.14
N ARG A 190 -3.05 -11.34 -6.36
CA ARG A 190 -2.31 -12.59 -6.63
C ARG A 190 -0.88 -12.52 -6.11
N ASP A 191 -0.12 -11.50 -6.48
CA ASP A 191 1.25 -11.24 -6.06
C ASP A 191 1.37 -11.21 -4.52
N LEU A 192 0.43 -10.55 -3.84
CA LEU A 192 0.43 -10.51 -2.38
C LEU A 192 0.14 -11.87 -1.73
N THR A 193 -0.57 -12.80 -2.38
CA THR A 193 -0.67 -14.19 -1.86
C THR A 193 0.68 -14.91 -1.89
N ILE A 194 1.52 -14.61 -2.88
CA ILE A 194 2.87 -15.17 -3.00
C ILE A 194 3.73 -14.65 -1.85
N LEU A 195 3.82 -13.33 -1.66
CA LEU A 195 4.59 -12.71 -0.56
C LEU A 195 4.16 -13.22 0.83
N ALA A 196 2.84 -13.32 1.04
CA ALA A 196 2.28 -13.81 2.30
C ALA A 196 2.62 -15.28 2.58
N ARG A 197 2.71 -16.14 1.55
CA ARG A 197 3.20 -17.51 1.70
C ARG A 197 4.72 -17.53 1.91
N ALA A 198 5.47 -16.76 1.13
CA ALA A 198 6.93 -16.69 1.20
C ALA A 198 7.46 -16.33 2.60
N ILE A 199 6.82 -15.35 3.26
CA ILE A 199 7.21 -14.92 4.61
C ILE A 199 6.82 -15.91 5.71
N GLN A 200 5.78 -16.72 5.51
CA GLN A 200 5.43 -17.85 6.39
C GLN A 200 6.40 -19.02 6.20
N ASP A 201 6.74 -19.32 4.93
CA ASP A 201 7.54 -20.49 4.55
C ASP A 201 9.01 -20.37 4.94
N ARG A 202 9.64 -19.22 4.66
CA ARG A 202 11.07 -18.99 4.93
C ARG A 202 11.34 -18.50 6.35
N PHE A 203 10.42 -17.72 6.92
CA PHE A 203 10.64 -17.03 8.19
C PHE A 203 9.65 -17.39 9.31
N PRO A 204 9.28 -18.66 9.55
CA PRO A 204 8.27 -19.02 10.55
C PRO A 204 8.63 -18.56 11.97
N ARG A 205 9.92 -18.51 12.32
CA ARG A 205 10.42 -17.96 13.60
C ARG A 205 10.12 -16.46 13.77
N TYR A 206 10.15 -15.68 12.69
CA TYR A 206 9.90 -14.23 12.71
C TYR A 206 8.43 -13.90 12.39
N TYR A 207 7.72 -14.76 11.66
CA TYR A 207 6.29 -14.59 11.33
C TYR A 207 5.42 -14.36 12.57
N ARG A 208 5.79 -14.94 13.72
CA ARG A 208 5.14 -14.71 15.03
C ARG A 208 4.96 -13.23 15.41
N TYR A 209 5.81 -12.30 14.93
CA TYR A 209 5.63 -10.86 15.20
C TYR A 209 4.35 -10.29 14.58
N PHE A 210 3.79 -10.88 13.52
CA PHE A 210 2.50 -10.43 12.97
C PHE A 210 1.30 -10.70 13.90
N GLN A 211 1.46 -11.59 14.89
CA GLN A 211 0.47 -11.88 15.93
C GLN A 211 0.51 -10.85 17.09
N THR A 212 1.52 -9.97 17.14
CA THR A 212 1.69 -8.98 18.22
C THR A 212 0.51 -8.01 18.26
N ARG A 213 -0.35 -8.15 19.29
CA ARG A 213 -1.57 -7.32 19.47
C ARG A 213 -1.26 -5.91 19.95
N SER A 214 -0.18 -5.73 20.72
CA SER A 214 0.30 -4.43 21.20
C SER A 214 1.80 -4.44 21.44
N PHE A 215 2.40 -3.26 21.40
CA PHE A 215 3.84 -3.01 21.59
C PHE A 215 4.00 -1.83 22.56
N ALA A 216 4.80 -2.00 23.62
CA ALA A 216 5.16 -0.90 24.52
C ALA A 216 6.48 -0.28 24.06
N PHE A 217 6.47 1.01 23.70
CA PHE A 217 7.67 1.73 23.26
C PHE A 217 7.80 3.06 24.00
N ARG A 218 8.94 3.28 24.66
CA ARG A 218 9.27 4.52 25.42
C ARG A 218 8.09 5.02 26.28
N GLY A 219 7.54 4.12 27.11
CA GLY A 219 6.42 4.40 28.03
C GLY A 219 5.02 4.40 27.41
N ARG A 220 4.86 4.24 26.08
CA ARG A 220 3.56 4.26 25.41
C ARG A 220 3.20 2.89 24.83
N VAL A 221 2.03 2.36 25.21
CA VAL A 221 1.44 1.17 24.57
C VAL A 221 0.81 1.55 23.23
N ILE A 222 1.10 0.76 22.20
CA ILE A 222 0.68 0.95 20.82
C ILE A 222 -0.08 -0.31 20.39
N GLY A 223 -1.38 -0.18 20.06
CA GLY A 223 -2.19 -1.29 19.54
C GLY A 223 -1.94 -1.58 18.06
N ASN A 224 -2.19 -2.83 17.64
CA ASN A 224 -2.13 -3.26 16.25
C ASN A 224 -3.38 -2.80 15.46
N HIS A 225 -3.19 -2.35 14.22
CA HIS A 225 -4.26 -1.93 13.31
C HIS A 225 -5.12 -3.09 12.77
N ASN A 226 -4.69 -4.35 12.88
CA ASN A 226 -5.46 -5.50 12.42
C ASN A 226 -6.52 -5.92 13.45
N HIS A 227 -7.71 -5.35 13.34
CA HIS A 227 -8.83 -5.62 14.25
C HIS A 227 -9.38 -7.04 14.20
N LEU A 228 -8.95 -7.90 13.26
CA LEU A 228 -9.38 -9.30 13.19
C LEU A 228 -8.58 -10.20 14.16
N LEU A 229 -7.36 -9.80 14.56
CA LEU A 229 -6.52 -10.57 15.49
C LEU A 229 -7.24 -10.78 16.83
N GLY A 230 -7.57 -12.04 17.13
CA GLY A 230 -8.34 -12.40 18.33
C GLY A 230 -9.82 -12.01 18.31
N ARG A 231 -10.39 -11.70 17.13
CA ARG A 231 -11.84 -11.54 16.91
C ARG A 231 -12.40 -12.50 15.86
N VAL A 232 -11.60 -12.85 14.87
CA VAL A 232 -11.90 -13.92 13.91
C VAL A 232 -11.05 -15.12 14.28
N GLU A 233 -11.67 -16.29 14.38
CA GLU A 233 -10.99 -17.53 14.71
C GLU A 233 -9.92 -17.88 13.66
N GLY A 234 -8.80 -18.42 14.14
CA GLY A 234 -7.65 -18.80 13.33
C GLY A 234 -6.82 -17.66 12.72
N VAL A 235 -7.29 -16.40 12.72
CA VAL A 235 -6.55 -15.27 12.10
C VAL A 235 -5.30 -14.91 12.91
N ASP A 236 -4.13 -15.02 12.26
CA ASP A 236 -2.82 -14.87 12.90
C ASP A 236 -1.91 -13.79 12.28
N GLY A 237 -2.37 -13.10 11.23
CA GLY A 237 -1.61 -12.06 10.56
C GLY A 237 -2.45 -11.24 9.57
N ILE A 238 -1.87 -10.45 8.67
CA ILE A 238 -0.45 -10.09 8.56
C ILE A 238 -0.35 -8.56 8.62
N LYS A 239 -1.01 -7.85 7.68
CA LYS A 239 -0.83 -6.41 7.55
C LYS A 239 -2.00 -5.68 6.91
N THR A 240 -2.45 -4.60 7.57
CA THR A 240 -3.39 -3.61 7.02
C THR A 240 -2.68 -2.53 6.19
N GLY A 241 -3.40 -1.93 5.24
CA GLY A 241 -2.96 -0.73 4.51
C GLY A 241 -4.13 0.23 4.25
N TYR A 242 -3.82 1.53 4.13
CA TYR A 242 -4.75 2.55 3.65
C TYR A 242 -3.97 3.78 3.14
N THR A 243 -4.30 4.24 1.94
CA THR A 243 -4.16 5.61 1.47
C THR A 243 -5.47 6.03 0.79
N ARG A 244 -5.64 7.33 0.51
CA ARG A 244 -6.79 7.84 -0.26
C ARG A 244 -6.93 7.15 -1.63
N ASP A 245 -5.80 6.75 -2.20
CA ASP A 245 -5.68 6.29 -3.58
C ASP A 245 -5.54 4.76 -3.66
N SER A 246 -5.49 4.04 -2.52
CA SER A 246 -5.61 2.58 -2.44
C SER A 246 -6.97 2.08 -1.95
N GLY A 247 -7.73 2.91 -1.23
CA GLY A 247 -8.80 2.43 -0.36
C GLY A 247 -8.26 1.59 0.82
N PHE A 248 -9.13 0.86 1.51
CA PHE A 248 -8.74 0.06 2.67
C PHE A 248 -8.30 -1.35 2.26
N ASN A 249 -7.07 -1.72 2.64
CA ASN A 249 -6.41 -2.99 2.27
C ASN A 249 -6.14 -3.86 3.50
N LEU A 250 -6.13 -5.19 3.34
CA LEU A 250 -5.63 -6.16 4.34
C LEU A 250 -5.08 -7.40 3.64
N MET A 251 -3.88 -7.80 4.06
CA MET A 251 -3.32 -9.13 3.89
C MET A 251 -3.48 -9.88 5.21
N THR A 252 -4.10 -11.06 5.19
CA THR A 252 -4.25 -11.92 6.37
C THR A 252 -3.87 -13.36 6.05
N ALA A 253 -3.55 -14.12 7.08
CA ALA A 253 -3.56 -15.57 7.05
C ALA A 253 -4.44 -16.08 8.19
N ALA A 254 -5.02 -17.26 8.00
CA ALA A 254 -5.83 -17.92 9.01
C ALA A 254 -5.56 -19.42 9.04
N ARG A 255 -5.51 -20.00 10.24
CA ARG A 255 -5.22 -21.42 10.47
C ARG A 255 -6.18 -22.02 11.49
N SER A 256 -6.71 -23.20 11.21
CA SER A 256 -7.55 -24.01 12.10
C SER A 256 -7.03 -25.43 12.01
N ASP A 257 -6.55 -25.99 13.12
CA ASP A 257 -5.92 -27.31 13.24
C ASP A 257 -4.95 -27.63 12.09
N ASP A 258 -5.45 -28.41 11.11
CA ASP A 258 -4.73 -28.93 9.95
C ASP A 258 -4.93 -28.12 8.66
N ARG A 259 -5.60 -26.97 8.70
CA ARG A 259 -5.93 -26.13 7.52
C ARG A 259 -5.34 -24.74 7.65
N GLN A 260 -4.85 -24.19 6.53
CA GLN A 260 -4.18 -22.90 6.49
C GLN A 260 -4.46 -22.16 5.17
N ILE A 261 -4.90 -20.91 5.27
CA ILE A 261 -5.18 -20.04 4.12
C ILE A 261 -4.43 -18.71 4.25
N VAL A 262 -4.14 -18.10 3.10
CA VAL A 262 -3.85 -16.67 2.95
C VAL A 262 -5.05 -16.02 2.27
N ALA A 263 -5.48 -14.86 2.75
CA ALA A 263 -6.53 -14.06 2.13
C ALA A 263 -6.09 -12.59 1.98
N ILE A 264 -6.33 -12.02 0.80
CA ILE A 264 -6.00 -10.65 0.43
C ILE A 264 -7.29 -9.92 0.06
N VAL A 265 -7.45 -8.69 0.55
CA VAL A 265 -8.50 -7.74 0.13
C VAL A 265 -7.86 -6.37 -0.10
N LEU A 266 -8.03 -5.82 -1.30
CA LEU A 266 -7.53 -4.51 -1.72
C LEU A 266 -8.70 -3.63 -2.17
N GLY A 267 -8.71 -2.37 -1.73
CA GLY A 267 -9.71 -1.39 -2.18
C GLY A 267 -11.07 -1.47 -1.50
N GLY A 268 -11.14 -1.89 -0.24
CA GLY A 268 -12.38 -1.77 0.55
C GLY A 268 -12.79 -0.31 0.73
N LYS A 269 -14.09 -0.02 0.65
CA LYS A 269 -14.65 1.35 0.75
C LYS A 269 -14.51 1.99 2.15
N SER A 270 -14.39 1.17 3.19
CA SER A 270 -14.15 1.59 4.57
C SER A 270 -13.49 0.47 5.35
N GLY A 271 -12.81 0.78 6.46
CA GLY A 271 -12.19 -0.24 7.33
C GLY A 271 -13.18 -1.33 7.77
N ALA A 272 -14.39 -0.94 8.20
CA ALA A 272 -15.43 -1.88 8.59
C ALA A 272 -15.97 -2.73 7.42
N SER A 273 -16.03 -2.18 6.20
CA SER A 273 -16.41 -2.95 5.01
C SER A 273 -15.32 -3.96 4.62
N ARG A 274 -14.05 -3.53 4.69
CA ARG A 274 -12.84 -4.33 4.46
C ARG A 274 -12.73 -5.48 5.46
N ASP A 275 -12.98 -5.20 6.74
CA ASP A 275 -12.97 -6.21 7.82
C ASP A 275 -14.10 -7.24 7.64
N ARG A 276 -15.31 -6.81 7.26
CA ARG A 276 -16.42 -7.72 6.97
C ARG A 276 -16.09 -8.67 5.82
N ILE A 277 -15.69 -8.11 4.66
CA ILE A 277 -15.33 -8.91 3.48
C ILE A 277 -14.25 -9.93 3.83
N MET A 278 -13.22 -9.54 4.58
CA MET A 278 -12.16 -10.46 4.98
C MET A 278 -12.66 -11.55 5.95
N ALA A 279 -13.45 -11.19 6.97
CA ALA A 279 -13.99 -12.16 7.92
C ALA A 279 -14.91 -13.19 7.24
N ASP A 280 -15.71 -12.75 6.27
CA ASP A 280 -16.59 -13.63 5.49
C ASP A 280 -15.78 -14.53 4.53
N LEU A 281 -14.73 -14.01 3.88
CA LEU A 281 -13.79 -14.80 3.07
C LEU A 281 -13.06 -15.87 3.90
N VAL A 282 -12.58 -15.53 5.10
CA VAL A 282 -11.94 -16.48 6.02
C VAL A 282 -12.94 -17.56 6.45
N ARG A 283 -14.13 -17.18 6.93
CA ARG A 283 -15.18 -18.11 7.37
C ARG A 283 -15.62 -19.07 6.25
N ALA A 284 -15.74 -18.58 5.02
CA ALA A 284 -16.15 -19.38 3.87
C ALA A 284 -15.03 -20.26 3.30
N SER A 285 -13.75 -19.91 3.50
CA SER A 285 -12.63 -20.59 2.82
C SER A 285 -11.82 -21.51 3.73
N LEU A 286 -11.64 -21.18 5.02
CA LEU A 286 -10.80 -21.98 5.92
C LEU A 286 -11.32 -23.44 6.09
N PRO A 287 -12.64 -23.71 6.22
CA PRO A 287 -13.17 -25.08 6.23
C PRO A 287 -13.01 -25.83 4.89
N ARG A 288 -12.82 -25.10 3.78
CA ARG A 288 -12.65 -25.64 2.42
C ARG A 288 -11.18 -25.87 2.04
N ALA A 289 -10.23 -25.36 2.84
CA ALA A 289 -8.80 -25.58 2.64
C ALA A 289 -8.42 -27.03 2.96
N TYR A 290 -7.29 -27.47 2.41
CA TYR A 290 -6.79 -28.84 2.52
C TYR A 290 -6.23 -29.15 3.92
N ALA A 291 -6.59 -30.32 4.41
CA ALA A 291 -6.27 -30.83 5.74
C ALA A 291 -4.89 -31.54 5.80
N GLY A 292 -4.53 -32.30 4.75
CA GLY A 292 -3.39 -33.23 4.77
C GLY A 292 -2.00 -32.58 4.81
N ALA A 293 -0.96 -33.37 4.59
CA ALA A 293 0.41 -32.85 4.52
C ALA A 293 0.58 -31.78 3.41
N ARG A 294 1.60 -30.92 3.52
CA ARG A 294 1.87 -29.90 2.48
C ARG A 294 2.18 -30.59 1.14
N GLN A 295 1.54 -30.11 0.07
CA GLN A 295 1.71 -30.63 -1.30
C GLN A 295 2.45 -29.64 -2.20
N ALA A 296 2.13 -28.34 -2.12
CA ALA A 296 2.79 -27.31 -2.90
C ALA A 296 4.21 -27.03 -2.36
N PRO A 297 5.18 -26.70 -3.23
CA PRO A 297 6.52 -26.30 -2.80
C PRO A 297 6.48 -25.04 -1.91
N PRO A 298 7.54 -24.79 -1.13
CA PRO A 298 7.80 -23.48 -0.51
C PRO A 298 7.71 -22.35 -1.54
N ALA A 299 7.14 -21.21 -1.14
CA ALA A 299 7.15 -19.96 -1.91
C ALA A 299 8.51 -19.26 -1.72
N THR A 300 9.58 -19.93 -2.18
CA THR A 300 10.93 -19.35 -2.23
C THR A 300 11.14 -18.54 -3.50
N GLU A 301 12.24 -17.80 -3.54
CA GLU A 301 12.71 -17.16 -4.77
C GLU A 301 12.94 -18.24 -5.84
N ILE A 302 12.39 -18.01 -7.03
CA ILE A 302 12.78 -18.74 -8.24
C ILE A 302 14.24 -18.38 -8.47
N ALA A 303 15.14 -19.33 -8.21
CA ALA A 303 16.57 -19.16 -8.47
C ALA A 303 16.73 -18.58 -9.87
N GLU A 304 17.36 -17.41 -9.96
CA GLU A 304 17.48 -16.65 -11.20
C GLU A 304 18.12 -17.56 -12.25
N ARG A 305 17.31 -18.08 -13.18
CA ARG A 305 17.80 -18.96 -14.24
C ARG A 305 18.79 -18.15 -15.02
N THR A 306 20.08 -18.41 -14.79
CA THR A 306 21.20 -17.71 -15.42
C THR A 306 20.90 -17.70 -16.91
N ARG A 307 20.51 -16.53 -17.43
CA ARG A 307 20.31 -16.38 -18.87
C ARG A 307 21.64 -16.78 -19.49
N PRO A 308 21.68 -17.82 -20.35
CA PRO A 308 22.93 -18.19 -21.00
C PRO A 308 23.50 -16.91 -21.59
N ALA A 309 24.73 -16.57 -21.23
CA ALA A 309 25.36 -15.36 -21.73
C ALA A 309 25.28 -15.44 -23.25
N VAL A 310 24.59 -14.49 -23.88
CA VAL A 310 24.54 -14.41 -25.33
C VAL A 310 25.96 -14.07 -25.74
N VAL A 311 26.71 -15.10 -26.13
CA VAL A 311 28.06 -14.96 -26.64
C VAL A 311 27.92 -14.13 -27.90
N ALA A 312 28.25 -12.84 -27.79
CA ALA A 312 28.27 -11.94 -28.92
C ALA A 312 29.29 -12.49 -29.91
N ASP A 313 28.80 -12.89 -31.08
CA ASP A 313 29.57 -13.72 -32.01
C ASP A 313 30.80 -12.95 -32.50
N ALA A 314 31.96 -13.31 -31.96
CA ALA A 314 33.20 -12.59 -32.18
C ALA A 314 33.74 -12.98 -33.55
N VAL A 315 33.37 -12.19 -34.58
CA VAL A 315 33.69 -12.41 -35.99
C VAL A 315 35.21 -12.48 -36.23
N SER A 316 35.77 -13.67 -36.00
CA SER A 316 37.19 -13.95 -36.12
C SER A 316 37.54 -14.13 -37.60
N ARG A 317 38.09 -13.07 -38.20
CA ARG A 317 38.50 -13.05 -39.61
C ARG A 317 39.81 -13.83 -39.82
N THR A 318 39.78 -15.15 -39.70
CA THR A 318 40.91 -16.00 -40.09
C THR A 318 40.85 -16.27 -41.60
N ARG A 319 41.96 -16.02 -42.31
CA ARG A 319 42.04 -16.03 -43.77
C ARG A 319 42.68 -17.32 -44.28
N THR A 320 41.90 -18.12 -45.00
CA THR A 320 42.33 -19.05 -46.07
C THR A 320 43.39 -20.11 -45.73
N GLN A 321 42.99 -21.38 -45.80
CA GLN A 321 43.61 -22.34 -46.73
C GLN A 321 42.60 -23.42 -47.15
N VAL A 322 42.87 -24.12 -48.26
CA VAL A 322 41.94 -25.06 -48.91
C VAL A 322 42.70 -26.32 -49.33
N ALA A 323 42.31 -27.46 -48.74
CA ALA A 323 42.65 -28.84 -49.09
C ALA A 323 41.85 -29.75 -48.11
N SER A 324 41.31 -30.91 -48.47
CA SER A 324 40.97 -31.50 -49.77
C SER A 324 39.73 -32.38 -49.56
N ALA A 325 39.12 -32.89 -50.64
CA ALA A 325 38.01 -33.85 -50.51
C ALA A 325 38.53 -35.28 -50.26
N GLU A 326 37.74 -36.06 -49.53
CA GLU A 326 37.54 -37.51 -49.74
C GLU A 326 36.21 -37.90 -49.08
N ASP A 327 35.46 -38.79 -49.72
CA ASP A 327 34.13 -39.25 -49.30
C ASP A 327 34.23 -40.52 -48.44
N ASP A 328 33.26 -40.77 -47.54
CA ASP A 328 32.89 -42.13 -47.17
C ASP A 328 31.44 -42.22 -46.66
N GLU A 329 30.86 -43.43 -46.68
CA GLU A 329 29.39 -43.63 -46.77
C GLU A 329 28.60 -43.72 -45.44
N ILE A 330 27.27 -43.75 -45.62
CA ILE A 330 26.23 -43.91 -44.59
C ILE A 330 26.00 -45.40 -44.32
N GLU A 331 25.81 -45.80 -43.05
CA GLU A 331 24.86 -46.88 -42.76
C GLU A 331 23.93 -46.52 -41.58
N THR A 332 22.69 -47.01 -41.64
CA THR A 332 21.63 -46.72 -40.67
C THR A 332 20.88 -48.00 -40.31
N THR A 333 20.97 -48.45 -39.05
CA THR A 333 20.21 -49.61 -38.57
C THR A 333 19.35 -49.25 -37.36
N ALA A 334 18.03 -49.37 -37.53
CA ALA A 334 17.06 -49.25 -36.45
C ALA A 334 16.65 -50.66 -35.95
N SER A 335 16.28 -50.77 -34.66
CA SER A 335 15.63 -51.98 -34.12
C SER A 335 14.68 -51.64 -32.96
N THR A 336 13.41 -51.51 -33.34
CA THR A 336 12.23 -52.10 -32.66
C THR A 336 12.28 -52.39 -31.15
N ASP A 337 11.52 -51.56 -30.41
CA ASP A 337 10.29 -51.97 -29.71
C ASP A 337 10.29 -53.26 -28.86
N ARG A 338 10.08 -53.08 -27.55
CA ARG A 338 9.18 -53.97 -26.80
C ARG A 338 8.46 -53.24 -25.66
N ASN A 339 7.18 -53.56 -25.48
CA ASN A 339 6.23 -52.88 -24.60
C ASN A 339 5.80 -53.78 -23.41
N GLN A 340 4.92 -53.24 -22.55
CA GLN A 340 4.09 -53.90 -21.52
C GLN A 340 4.68 -54.14 -20.10
N PRO A 341 3.81 -54.24 -19.05
CA PRO A 341 4.08 -53.66 -17.74
C PRO A 341 4.07 -54.67 -16.57
N LEU A 342 3.95 -54.18 -15.33
CA LEU A 342 3.72 -54.97 -14.12
C LEU A 342 2.43 -54.57 -13.40
N ASP A 343 1.80 -55.57 -12.78
CA ASP A 343 0.39 -55.58 -12.38
C ASP A 343 0.08 -55.09 -10.95
N ILE A 344 -1.22 -54.87 -10.70
CA ILE A 344 -1.80 -54.57 -9.39
C ILE A 344 -2.68 -55.74 -8.96
N THR A 345 -2.56 -56.23 -7.71
CA THR A 345 -3.64 -56.98 -7.04
C THR A 345 -3.62 -56.78 -5.52
N PRO A 346 -4.77 -56.84 -4.81
CA PRO A 346 -4.91 -56.37 -3.42
C PRO A 346 -5.01 -57.50 -2.38
N ASN A 347 -5.01 -57.14 -1.09
CA ASN A 347 -5.60 -57.99 -0.06
C ASN A 347 -6.31 -57.18 1.07
N ARG A 348 -7.07 -57.85 1.94
CA ARG A 348 -8.31 -57.30 2.54
C ARG A 348 -8.46 -57.48 4.06
N ALA A 349 -8.87 -56.39 4.74
CA ALA A 349 -9.40 -56.33 6.13
C ALA A 349 -8.41 -56.79 7.24
N THR A 350 -8.60 -56.59 8.55
CA THR A 350 -9.73 -56.11 9.40
C THR A 350 -9.08 -55.36 10.61
N THR A 351 -9.70 -54.65 11.59
CA THR A 351 -11.06 -54.61 12.19
C THR A 351 -11.29 -53.25 12.90
N THR A 352 -12.54 -52.89 13.21
CA THR A 352 -12.93 -51.73 14.05
C THR A 352 -13.23 -52.16 15.49
N PRO A 353 -12.86 -51.36 16.50
CA PRO A 353 -13.84 -50.82 17.47
C PRO A 353 -13.73 -49.29 17.57
N GLY A 354 -14.68 -48.55 18.15
CA GLY A 354 -15.87 -48.91 18.93
C GLY A 354 -16.09 -47.79 19.95
N SER A 355 -17.21 -47.06 19.87
CA SER A 355 -17.28 -45.68 20.38
C SER A 355 -17.78 -45.51 21.83
N ALA A 356 -17.06 -44.71 22.61
CA ALA A 356 -17.56 -43.96 23.78
C ALA A 356 -16.69 -42.70 23.97
N GLY A 357 -17.16 -41.59 24.58
CA GLY A 357 -18.49 -41.37 25.15
C GLY A 357 -18.55 -40.22 26.17
N MET A 358 -17.90 -39.08 25.92
CA MET A 358 -17.94 -37.84 26.73
C MET A 358 -17.60 -36.65 25.81
N GLY A 359 -18.08 -35.43 26.01
CA GLY A 359 -18.91 -34.90 27.09
C GLY A 359 -18.62 -33.41 27.30
N TRP A 360 -19.15 -32.54 26.44
CA TRP A 360 -18.82 -31.11 26.45
C TRP A 360 -19.18 -30.43 27.78
N LYS A 361 -18.24 -29.62 28.31
CA LYS A 361 -18.51 -28.62 29.36
C LYS A 361 -18.05 -27.25 28.88
N SER A 362 -19.02 -26.39 28.55
CA SER A 362 -18.81 -24.97 28.29
C SER A 362 -18.59 -24.22 29.61
N GLY A 363 -17.61 -23.32 29.64
CA GLY A 363 -17.33 -22.47 30.80
C GLY A 363 -16.36 -21.34 30.43
N PRO A 364 -16.57 -20.11 30.92
CA PRO A 364 -15.74 -18.96 30.55
C PRO A 364 -14.37 -19.02 31.25
N GLN A 365 -13.30 -19.34 30.52
CA GLN A 365 -11.94 -19.23 31.04
C GLN A 365 -11.48 -17.77 31.06
N ALA A 366 -11.04 -17.30 32.22
CA ALA A 366 -10.54 -15.95 32.43
C ALA A 366 -9.11 -15.77 31.91
N LEU A 367 -8.74 -14.51 31.61
CA LEU A 367 -7.39 -14.15 31.17
C LEU A 367 -6.33 -14.41 32.27
N PRO A 368 -5.10 -14.81 31.92
CA PRO A 368 -4.05 -15.08 32.90
C PRO A 368 -3.62 -13.83 33.67
N LYS A 369 -3.34 -13.99 34.97
CA LYS A 369 -3.10 -12.89 35.95
C LYS A 369 -1.80 -12.08 35.76
N ALA A 370 -1.10 -12.20 34.64
CA ALA A 370 0.12 -11.43 34.35
C ALA A 370 -0.12 -9.94 34.07
N ALA A 371 -1.38 -9.50 33.98
CA ALA A 371 -1.77 -8.13 33.62
C ALA A 371 -2.26 -7.25 34.79
N GLN A 372 -2.05 -7.67 36.06
CA GLN A 372 -2.54 -6.96 37.25
C GLN A 372 -1.43 -6.34 38.14
N ALA A 373 -0.17 -6.34 37.68
CA ALA A 373 0.99 -5.91 38.46
C ALA A 373 1.36 -4.40 38.32
N TYR A 374 0.40 -3.53 37.99
CA TYR A 374 0.56 -2.06 38.03
C TYR A 374 -0.76 -1.38 38.44
N ALA A 375 -1.17 -1.58 39.68
CA ALA A 375 -2.30 -0.88 40.30
C ALA A 375 -2.06 -0.67 41.80
N GLY A 376 -2.31 0.56 42.27
CA GLY A 376 -2.01 1.00 43.64
C GLY A 376 -0.62 1.64 43.79
N SER A 377 -0.44 2.72 44.57
CA SER A 377 -1.43 3.57 45.26
C SER A 377 -0.75 4.89 45.68
N GLY A 378 -1.44 6.03 45.61
CA GLY A 378 -0.85 7.31 46.02
C GLY A 378 -1.73 8.53 45.73
N SER A 379 -2.75 8.75 46.55
CA SER A 379 -3.57 9.97 46.52
C SER A 379 -2.99 11.05 47.43
N ALA A 380 -2.65 12.21 46.87
CA ALA A 380 -2.40 13.44 47.62
C ALA A 380 -2.95 14.64 46.83
N GLN A 381 -3.65 15.55 47.51
CA GLN A 381 -4.22 16.78 46.95
C GLN A 381 -3.57 18.01 47.58
N ALA A 382 -4.05 19.19 47.15
CA ALA A 382 -3.91 20.52 47.77
C ALA A 382 -2.81 21.41 47.13
N PRO A 383 -2.87 22.75 47.31
CA PRO A 383 -3.17 23.64 46.17
C PRO A 383 -2.21 24.85 46.11
N PHE A 384 -2.55 25.91 45.33
CA PHE A 384 -2.57 27.33 45.78
C PHE A 384 -3.02 28.28 44.62
N PRO A 385 -3.26 29.61 44.84
CA PRO A 385 -4.06 30.47 43.96
C PRO A 385 -3.19 31.22 42.93
N GLY A 386 -3.70 32.04 41.99
CA GLY A 386 -5.05 32.58 41.80
C GLY A 386 -5.10 34.10 42.00
N SER A 387 -5.51 34.84 40.97
CA SER A 387 -5.77 36.29 40.99
C SER A 387 -6.78 36.65 39.90
N ALA A 388 -7.42 37.82 40.00
CA ALA A 388 -8.54 38.22 39.12
C ALA A 388 -8.68 39.75 39.02
N LYS A 389 -9.47 40.21 38.02
CA LYS A 389 -9.77 41.63 37.67
C LYS A 389 -8.56 42.33 37.01
N SER A 390 -8.73 43.20 36.03
CA SER A 390 -9.71 44.30 35.93
C SER A 390 -10.40 44.47 34.56
N GLU A 391 -11.44 45.32 34.55
CA GLU A 391 -12.10 45.84 33.34
C GLU A 391 -11.53 47.22 32.97
N ALA A 392 -11.60 47.59 31.69
CA ALA A 392 -11.61 48.99 31.24
C ALA A 392 -12.36 49.13 29.91
N ARG A 393 -13.17 50.18 29.77
CA ARG A 393 -13.81 50.63 28.53
C ARG A 393 -13.08 51.87 27.97
N LEU A 394 -13.53 52.30 26.78
CA LEU A 394 -13.32 53.57 26.05
C LEU A 394 -12.38 53.43 24.84
N ALA A 395 -12.56 54.17 23.74
CA ALA A 395 -13.75 54.79 23.14
C ALA A 395 -13.40 55.19 21.69
N SER A 396 -14.40 55.41 20.84
CA SER A 396 -14.23 55.78 19.42
C SER A 396 -13.54 57.14 19.21
N VAL A 397 -12.82 57.27 18.09
CA VAL A 397 -12.60 58.54 17.39
C VAL A 397 -12.83 58.31 15.90
N ASP A 398 -13.55 59.23 15.25
CA ASP A 398 -13.89 59.20 13.83
C ASP A 398 -12.91 60.05 13.01
N GLY A 399 -12.72 59.73 11.72
CA GLY A 399 -11.81 60.48 10.84
C GLY A 399 -11.77 59.91 9.42
N GLY A 400 -12.32 60.65 8.45
CA GLY A 400 -12.64 60.08 7.13
C GLY A 400 -11.95 60.74 5.92
N GLN A 401 -12.33 60.21 4.75
CA GLN A 401 -12.06 60.70 3.39
C GLN A 401 -10.63 60.59 2.83
N ALA A 402 -10.44 59.65 1.91
CA ALA A 402 -10.00 59.94 0.54
C ALA A 402 -10.41 58.77 -0.40
N ARG A 403 -10.51 59.03 -1.70
CA ARG A 403 -11.05 58.09 -2.70
C ARG A 403 -9.93 57.51 -3.57
N ALA A 404 -9.84 56.18 -3.63
CA ALA A 404 -9.05 55.45 -4.63
C ALA A 404 -9.85 54.22 -5.09
N GLU A 405 -10.15 54.15 -6.39
CA GLU A 405 -10.92 53.05 -6.96
C GLU A 405 -9.99 51.86 -7.28
N THR A 406 -10.14 50.78 -6.52
CA THR A 406 -9.49 49.48 -6.77
C THR A 406 -10.56 48.39 -6.98
N PRO A 407 -10.24 47.30 -7.70
CA PRO A 407 -11.26 46.46 -8.31
C PRO A 407 -12.14 45.72 -7.30
N LYS A 408 -13.43 45.63 -7.65
CA LYS A 408 -14.53 45.01 -6.90
C LYS A 408 -14.16 43.60 -6.42
N ALA A 409 -13.71 43.48 -5.18
CA ALA A 409 -13.44 42.21 -4.55
C ALA A 409 -14.71 41.33 -4.56
N LEU A 410 -14.60 40.09 -5.03
CA LEU A 410 -15.67 39.11 -4.96
C LEU A 410 -15.91 38.75 -3.49
N SER A 411 -17.01 39.28 -2.94
CA SER A 411 -17.40 39.02 -1.56
C SER A 411 -17.73 37.54 -1.36
N GLY A 412 -16.82 36.82 -0.70
CA GLY A 412 -17.07 35.48 -0.18
C GLY A 412 -18.30 35.46 0.75
N PRO A 413 -18.90 34.27 1.00
CA PRO A 413 -20.11 34.16 1.79
C PRO A 413 -19.95 34.83 3.16
N ARG A 414 -20.92 35.68 3.52
CA ARG A 414 -20.90 36.55 4.70
C ARG A 414 -20.74 35.73 5.98
N VAL A 415 -19.51 35.59 6.46
CA VAL A 415 -19.18 34.84 7.68
C VAL A 415 -19.88 35.50 8.86
N VAL A 416 -20.90 34.84 9.40
CA VAL A 416 -21.53 35.28 10.65
C VAL A 416 -20.52 35.02 11.77
N PRO A 417 -20.12 36.03 12.56
CA PRO A 417 -19.24 35.82 13.71
C PRO A 417 -20.05 35.12 14.81
N THR A 418 -19.85 33.81 14.95
CA THR A 418 -20.49 33.01 16.00
C THR A 418 -19.46 32.53 17.01
N PRO A 419 -19.79 32.44 18.30
CA PRO A 419 -18.81 32.11 19.35
C PRO A 419 -18.22 30.70 19.18
N TRP A 420 -18.91 29.81 18.48
CA TRP A 420 -18.41 28.50 18.07
C TRP A 420 -18.35 28.35 16.55
N VAL A 421 -17.34 27.62 16.09
CA VAL A 421 -17.14 27.17 14.71
C VAL A 421 -16.65 25.73 14.70
N ILE A 422 -16.88 25.02 13.61
CA ILE A 422 -16.36 23.67 13.41
C ILE A 422 -15.32 23.67 12.28
N GLN A 423 -14.24 22.91 12.45
CA GLN A 423 -13.17 22.74 11.47
C GLN A 423 -13.06 21.27 11.05
N LEU A 424 -13.07 21.03 9.74
CA LEU A 424 -13.03 19.67 9.17
C LEU A 424 -11.61 19.23 8.79
N GLY A 425 -10.77 20.20 8.40
CA GLY A 425 -9.37 19.96 8.03
C GLY A 425 -8.66 21.23 7.60
N ALA A 426 -7.43 21.08 7.13
CA ALA A 426 -6.67 22.09 6.41
C ALA A 426 -6.08 21.44 5.15
N MET A 427 -6.22 22.10 4.01
CA MET A 427 -5.72 21.63 2.71
C MET A 427 -4.57 22.51 2.24
N ASP A 428 -3.76 22.00 1.32
CA ASP A 428 -2.76 22.74 0.54
C ASP A 428 -3.39 23.72 -0.48
N ASP A 429 -4.65 23.48 -0.85
CA ASP A 429 -5.38 24.22 -1.89
C ASP A 429 -6.77 24.67 -1.42
N GLU A 430 -7.22 25.83 -1.91
CA GLU A 430 -8.47 26.46 -1.49
C GLU A 430 -9.70 25.74 -2.08
N ASP A 431 -9.62 25.25 -3.31
CA ASP A 431 -10.75 24.60 -3.97
C ASP A 431 -10.96 23.16 -3.47
N LYS A 432 -9.89 22.46 -3.05
CA LYS A 432 -9.98 21.25 -2.21
C LYS A 432 -10.70 21.54 -0.89
N ALA A 433 -10.43 22.68 -0.24
CA ALA A 433 -11.10 23.06 0.99
C ALA A 433 -12.59 23.41 0.77
N LYS A 434 -12.94 24.15 -0.31
CA LYS A 434 -14.34 24.40 -0.72
C LYS A 434 -15.06 23.10 -1.08
N SER A 435 -14.40 22.18 -1.78
CA SER A 435 -14.94 20.88 -2.18
C SER A 435 -15.30 20.04 -0.95
N MET A 436 -14.40 19.95 0.04
CA MET A 436 -14.67 19.31 1.33
C MET A 436 -15.89 19.91 2.04
N LEU A 437 -16.06 21.24 2.01
CA LEU A 437 -17.22 21.91 2.62
C LEU A 437 -18.53 21.60 1.87
N SER A 438 -18.50 21.50 0.54
CA SER A 438 -19.64 21.09 -0.28
C SER A 438 -20.04 19.63 -0.04
N GLU A 439 -19.06 18.73 0.00
CA GLU A 439 -19.24 17.30 0.28
C GLU A 439 -19.79 17.07 1.70
N ALA A 440 -19.27 17.82 2.68
CA ALA A 440 -19.74 17.82 4.06
C ALA A 440 -21.20 18.28 4.18
N ARG A 441 -21.56 19.36 3.49
CA ARG A 441 -22.92 19.93 3.51
C ARG A 441 -23.93 19.03 2.81
N SER A 442 -23.57 18.38 1.69
CA SER A 442 -24.48 17.45 1.00
C SER A 442 -24.73 16.16 1.79
N ARG A 443 -23.72 15.59 2.45
CA ARG A 443 -23.90 14.38 3.28
C ARG A 443 -24.43 14.60 4.70
N SER A 444 -24.46 15.84 5.18
CA SER A 444 -24.84 16.16 6.57
C SER A 444 -25.89 17.28 6.64
N GLY A 445 -26.68 17.43 5.57
CA GLY A 445 -27.45 18.64 5.27
C GLY A 445 -28.38 19.14 6.38
N SER A 446 -29.04 18.26 7.13
CA SER A 446 -29.90 18.66 8.25
C SER A 446 -29.10 19.24 9.43
N ALA A 447 -27.96 18.65 9.77
CA ALA A 447 -27.07 19.11 10.84
C ALA A 447 -26.26 20.37 10.47
N LEU A 448 -26.19 20.72 9.18
CA LEU A 448 -25.49 21.89 8.65
C LEU A 448 -26.44 22.89 7.95
N ALA A 449 -27.75 22.75 8.12
CA ALA A 449 -28.75 23.58 7.42
C ALA A 449 -28.56 25.08 7.71
N LYS A 450 -28.31 25.43 8.98
CA LYS A 450 -28.06 26.80 9.47
C LYS A 450 -26.59 27.22 9.42
N ALA A 451 -25.68 26.33 8.96
CA ALA A 451 -24.23 26.55 9.05
C ALA A 451 -23.66 27.11 7.74
N ALA A 452 -22.82 28.13 7.84
CA ALA A 452 -22.18 28.82 6.71
C ALA A 452 -20.77 28.25 6.45
N PRO A 453 -20.51 27.60 5.30
CA PRO A 453 -19.18 27.12 4.94
C PRO A 453 -18.25 28.29 4.58
N TYR A 454 -17.02 28.28 5.08
CA TYR A 454 -15.98 29.23 4.74
C TYR A 454 -14.56 28.65 4.85
N THR A 455 -13.64 29.20 4.06
CA THR A 455 -12.21 28.87 4.10
C THR A 455 -11.44 29.94 4.88
N VAL A 456 -10.37 29.55 5.55
CA VAL A 456 -9.42 30.48 6.18
C VAL A 456 -8.01 30.12 5.71
N LYS A 457 -7.38 31.00 4.92
CA LYS A 457 -5.94 30.91 4.63
C LYS A 457 -5.16 31.11 5.93
N VAL A 458 -4.21 30.21 6.19
CA VAL A 458 -3.22 30.33 7.26
C VAL A 458 -1.85 29.91 6.72
N GLU A 459 -0.78 30.41 7.33
CA GLU A 459 0.59 29.99 7.00
C GLU A 459 1.17 29.21 8.18
N HIS A 460 1.82 28.07 7.89
CA HIS A 460 2.35 27.17 8.90
C HIS A 460 3.57 26.42 8.37
N GLY A 461 4.72 26.59 9.02
CA GLY A 461 5.97 25.94 8.59
C GLY A 461 6.45 26.34 7.18
N GLY A 462 6.11 27.55 6.72
CA GLY A 462 6.40 28.03 5.36
C GLY A 462 5.38 27.61 4.30
N ALA A 463 4.44 26.72 4.61
CA ALA A 463 3.35 26.35 3.71
C ALA A 463 2.10 27.22 3.92
N THR A 464 1.47 27.66 2.83
CA THR A 464 0.08 28.14 2.85
C THR A 464 -0.86 26.95 2.99
N LEU A 465 -1.84 27.04 3.88
CA LEU A 465 -2.90 26.05 4.07
C LEU A 465 -4.27 26.74 4.17
N PHE A 466 -5.31 26.09 3.64
CA PHE A 466 -6.69 26.56 3.66
C PHE A 466 -7.51 25.70 4.62
N ARG A 467 -7.88 26.26 5.78
CA ARG A 467 -8.71 25.59 6.79
C ARG A 467 -10.17 25.59 6.35
N ALA A 468 -10.74 24.39 6.20
CA ALA A 468 -12.16 24.19 5.90
C ALA A 468 -12.99 24.30 7.19
N ARG A 469 -13.86 25.32 7.29
CA ARG A 469 -14.69 25.60 8.47
C ARG A 469 -16.17 25.83 8.15
N PHE A 470 -17.02 25.66 9.16
CA PHE A 470 -18.37 26.24 9.18
C PHE A 470 -18.56 27.13 10.41
N SER A 471 -19.20 28.29 10.24
CA SER A 471 -19.76 29.11 11.32
C SER A 471 -21.29 29.00 11.37
N GLY A 472 -21.94 29.62 12.36
CA GLY A 472 -23.39 29.52 12.58
C GLY A 472 -23.79 28.86 13.90
N PHE A 473 -22.85 28.65 14.84
CA PHE A 473 -23.10 27.94 16.10
C PHE A 473 -23.02 28.90 17.31
N SER A 474 -24.16 29.17 17.95
CA SER A 474 -24.26 29.95 19.19
C SER A 474 -23.71 29.19 20.40
N GLU A 475 -23.93 27.89 20.44
CA GLU A 475 -23.70 27.04 21.61
C GLU A 475 -22.71 25.91 21.32
N GLN A 476 -21.94 25.55 22.34
CA GLN A 476 -20.93 24.49 22.27
C GLN A 476 -21.54 23.17 21.78
N ASP A 477 -22.68 22.79 22.34
CA ASP A 477 -23.29 21.48 22.07
C ASP A 477 -23.86 21.42 20.65
N SER A 478 -24.36 22.55 20.12
CA SER A 478 -24.76 22.65 18.71
C SER A 478 -23.60 22.40 17.73
N ALA A 479 -22.40 22.90 18.05
CA ALA A 479 -21.18 22.64 17.28
C ALA A 479 -20.65 21.21 17.48
N GLN A 480 -20.75 20.67 18.70
CA GLN A 480 -20.38 19.27 18.97
C GLN A 480 -21.30 18.29 18.23
N ASP A 481 -22.62 18.51 18.22
CA ASP A 481 -23.58 17.64 17.55
C ASP A 481 -23.49 17.72 16.03
N ALA A 482 -23.23 18.90 15.46
CA ALA A 482 -22.83 19.03 14.07
C ALA A 482 -21.55 18.21 13.77
N CYS A 483 -20.56 18.24 14.65
CA CYS A 483 -19.39 17.36 14.53
C CYS A 483 -19.70 15.86 14.73
N LYS A 484 -20.65 15.47 15.59
CA LYS A 484 -21.10 14.07 15.73
C LYS A 484 -21.86 13.60 14.48
N ALA A 485 -22.62 14.48 13.83
CA ALA A 485 -23.24 14.21 12.53
C ALA A 485 -22.19 14.05 11.43
N LEU A 486 -21.26 15.01 11.30
CA LEU A 486 -20.17 14.94 10.32
C LEU A 486 -19.29 13.71 10.45
N LYS A 487 -18.96 13.29 11.69
CA LYS A 487 -18.21 12.06 11.96
C LYS A 487 -18.99 10.80 11.54
N ARG A 488 -20.31 10.76 11.73
CA ARG A 488 -21.17 9.69 11.19
C ARG A 488 -21.21 9.70 9.66
N SER A 489 -21.15 10.87 9.03
CA SER A 489 -21.04 11.05 7.58
C SER A 489 -19.61 10.90 7.01
N GLY A 490 -18.64 10.48 7.83
CA GLY A 490 -17.27 10.14 7.41
C GLY A 490 -16.25 11.29 7.43
N PHE A 491 -16.59 12.47 7.93
CA PHE A 491 -15.70 13.62 8.00
C PHE A 491 -14.99 13.73 9.36
N ASN A 492 -13.70 14.11 9.33
CA ASN A 492 -13.06 14.66 10.52
C ASN A 492 -13.77 15.96 10.92
N CYS A 493 -13.90 16.20 12.22
CA CYS A 493 -14.53 17.42 12.72
C CYS A 493 -14.08 17.74 14.15
N PHE A 494 -13.69 18.99 14.39
CA PHE A 494 -13.35 19.54 15.69
C PHE A 494 -14.14 20.84 15.91
N ALA A 495 -14.87 20.93 17.01
CA ALA A 495 -15.56 22.15 17.42
C ALA A 495 -14.62 23.01 18.28
N THR A 496 -14.52 24.30 17.96
CA THR A 496 -13.68 25.27 18.65
C THR A 496 -14.45 26.57 18.85
N ARG A 497 -14.05 27.35 19.85
CA ARG A 497 -14.41 28.77 19.86
C ARG A 497 -13.74 29.47 18.68
N SER A 498 -14.42 30.47 18.12
CA SER A 498 -13.95 31.19 16.93
C SER A 498 -12.75 32.09 17.20
#